data_AF-A0A094BV13-F1
#
_entry.id   AF-A0A094BV13-F1
#
_cell.length_a   1.000
_cell.length_b   1.000
_cell.length_c   1.000
_cell.angle_alpha   90.00
_cell.angle_beta   90.00
_cell.angle_gamma   90.00
#
_symmetry.space_group_name_H-M   'P 1'
#
loop_
_entity.id
_entity.type
_entity.pdbx_description
1 polymer ?
#
loop_
_entity_poly.entity_id
_entity_poly.type
_entity_poly.pdbx_seq_one_letter_code
_entity_poly.pdbx_strand_id
1 'polypeptide(L)'
;GSKVLFAQVKGAGGWAAVVVQGGLAMVFLEALALGYTHRQIFSGLFVLAALWPFFYGSKFISENRLLIFTWIAACLAMSTFTFLPVVKVEDISQILYGGSLMVIIGLLYLFFEFQLLRNSALDGEKETARPSNPMSRIMIGIQIGLIILSMIVTRSSALSLQAKQGLPRGEQVLGWTILVLSLLMPFMHRMAPNNHYLHRLVVLFLTFSPIFVILSISYEGLFYFVFCVLLVTWVRMEHKIYVSSAPAPPPAAVASPAPQTPAKGKGKSKGKANGKQPELEPAALLPPSLAATPYRSLSLPDLRVSLFFLALLQSAFFSTGNIASISSFSLVSVYRLLPVFDPFSQGALLLLKLLIPFALISANLGVLNKRLGVAPSALFMLVMGVADFLTVHFFWTVRDEGSWLEIGSTISHFVIASLLGVFVASLEGVSELFVGGVEV
;
A
#
# COMPACT_ATOMS: atom_id res chain seq x y z
N GLY A 1 -5.46 9.66 25.74
CA GLY A 1 -5.53 10.00 24.30
C GLY A 1 -4.98 11.39 24.04
N SER A 2 -5.83 12.43 24.06
CA SER A 2 -5.48 13.81 23.68
C SER A 2 -4.22 14.37 24.36
N LYS A 3 -4.08 14.21 25.69
CA LYS A 3 -2.89 14.67 26.43
C LYS A 3 -1.56 14.04 25.95
N VAL A 4 -1.60 12.83 25.40
CA VAL A 4 -0.42 12.11 24.88
C VAL A 4 -0.13 12.55 23.44
N LEU A 5 -1.17 12.70 22.61
CA LEU A 5 -1.04 13.13 21.22
C LEU A 5 -0.47 14.56 21.10
N PHE A 6 -0.94 15.47 21.96
CA PHE A 6 -0.50 16.86 21.98
C PHE A 6 0.64 17.13 22.96
N ALA A 7 1.21 16.11 23.61
CA ALA A 7 2.33 16.27 24.54
C ALA A 7 3.57 16.92 23.89
N GLN A 8 3.72 16.74 22.58
CA GLN A 8 4.81 17.30 21.78
C GLN A 8 4.52 18.73 21.28
N VAL A 9 3.28 19.21 21.40
CA VAL A 9 2.85 20.53 20.92
C VAL A 9 3.02 21.54 22.05
N LYS A 10 4.11 22.31 22.01
CA LYS A 10 4.41 23.35 23.02
C LYS A 10 4.35 24.75 22.41
N GLY A 11 3.74 25.68 23.15
CA GLY A 11 3.65 27.09 22.78
C GLY A 11 2.63 27.42 21.68
N ALA A 12 2.41 28.71 21.46
CA ALA A 12 1.43 29.21 20.48
C ALA A 12 1.76 28.81 19.03
N GLY A 13 3.05 28.77 18.68
CA GLY A 13 3.51 28.36 17.34
C GLY A 13 3.21 26.89 17.02
N GLY A 14 3.33 25.98 18.01
CA GLY A 14 2.97 24.58 17.83
C GLY A 14 1.47 24.38 17.59
N TRP A 15 0.63 25.07 18.35
CA TRP A 15 -0.82 25.04 18.14
C TRP A 15 -1.23 25.65 16.79
N ALA A 16 -0.59 26.75 16.37
CA ALA A 16 -0.82 27.31 15.04
C ALA A 16 -0.48 26.30 13.93
N ALA A 17 0.63 25.55 14.05
CA ALA A 17 0.99 24.52 13.09
C ALA A 17 -0.05 23.38 13.04
N VAL A 18 -0.57 22.93 14.19
CA VAL A 18 -1.64 21.92 14.25
C VAL A 18 -2.92 22.41 13.56
N VAL A 19 -3.32 23.66 13.80
CA VAL A 19 -4.52 24.25 13.16
C VAL A 19 -4.34 24.32 11.64
N VAL A 20 -3.17 24.78 11.18
CA VAL A 20 -2.86 24.84 9.74
C VAL A 20 -2.85 23.44 9.12
N GLN A 21 -2.21 22.46 9.76
CA GLN A 21 -2.18 21.08 9.28
C GLN A 21 -3.57 20.44 9.26
N GLY A 22 -4.38 20.71 10.28
CA GLY A 22 -5.78 20.28 10.32
C GLY A 22 -6.59 20.88 9.18
N GLY A 23 -6.47 22.19 8.94
CA GLY A 23 -7.11 22.87 7.81
C GLY A 23 -6.69 22.27 6.45
N LEU A 24 -5.39 22.02 6.26
CA LEU A 24 -4.88 21.37 5.05
C LEU A 24 -5.41 19.94 4.88
N ALA A 25 -5.52 19.17 5.97
CA ALA A 25 -6.10 17.83 5.94
C ALA A 25 -7.59 17.88 5.53
N MET A 26 -8.35 18.85 6.03
CA MET A 26 -9.75 19.04 5.62
C MET A 26 -9.86 19.42 4.15
N VAL A 27 -9.06 20.38 3.67
CA VAL A 27 -9.02 20.75 2.24
C VAL A 27 -8.66 19.55 1.37
N PHE A 28 -7.73 18.71 1.83
CA PHE A 28 -7.36 17.48 1.13
C PHE A 28 -8.52 16.48 1.07
N LEU A 29 -9.23 16.27 2.17
CA LEU A 29 -10.39 15.38 2.22
C LEU A 29 -11.55 15.88 1.34
N GLU A 30 -11.78 17.19 1.32
CA GLU A 30 -12.74 17.82 0.41
C GLU A 30 -12.33 17.61 -1.06
N ALA A 31 -11.04 17.75 -1.39
CA ALA A 31 -10.54 17.43 -2.73
C ALA A 31 -10.76 15.96 -3.09
N LEU A 32 -10.62 15.02 -2.15
CA LEU A 32 -10.95 13.61 -2.38
C LEU A 32 -12.44 13.41 -2.65
N ALA A 33 -13.32 14.08 -1.90
CA ALA A 33 -14.76 14.00 -2.12
C ALA A 33 -15.16 14.55 -3.49
N LEU A 34 -14.62 15.72 -3.88
CA LEU A 34 -14.82 16.27 -5.22
C LEU A 34 -14.30 15.35 -6.32
N GLY A 35 -13.25 14.56 -6.04
CA GLY A 35 -12.69 13.55 -6.94
C GLY A 35 -13.70 12.49 -7.42
N TYR A 36 -14.78 12.25 -6.67
CA TYR A 36 -15.87 11.35 -7.08
C TYR A 36 -16.68 11.90 -8.27
N THR A 37 -16.75 13.23 -8.39
CA THR A 37 -17.42 13.92 -9.50
C THR A 37 -16.44 14.25 -10.63
N HIS A 38 -15.23 14.71 -10.27
CA HIS A 38 -14.19 15.14 -11.19
C HIS A 38 -12.88 14.42 -10.88
N ARG A 39 -12.68 13.27 -11.53
CA ARG A 39 -11.46 12.45 -11.35
C ARG A 39 -10.15 13.20 -11.63
N GLN A 40 -10.18 14.29 -12.41
CA GLN A 40 -9.02 15.15 -12.69
C GLN A 40 -8.42 15.76 -11.43
N ILE A 41 -9.18 15.86 -10.34
CA ILE A 41 -8.70 16.35 -9.06
C ILE A 41 -7.59 15.45 -8.51
N PHE A 42 -7.68 14.13 -8.70
CA PHE A 42 -6.60 13.21 -8.30
C PHE A 42 -5.29 13.51 -9.05
N SER A 43 -5.35 13.97 -10.30
CA SER A 43 -4.14 14.41 -11.03
C SER A 43 -3.51 15.63 -10.40
N GLY A 44 -4.32 16.61 -9.99
CA GLY A 44 -3.85 17.76 -9.21
C GLY A 44 -3.19 17.32 -7.90
N LEU A 45 -3.82 16.40 -7.17
CA LEU A 45 -3.26 15.84 -5.93
C LEU A 45 -1.93 15.12 -6.17
N PHE A 46 -1.78 14.36 -7.25
CA PHE A 46 -0.50 13.72 -7.59
C PHE A 46 0.59 14.73 -7.97
N VAL A 47 0.26 15.81 -8.68
CA VAL A 47 1.21 16.89 -8.98
C VAL A 47 1.67 17.58 -7.68
N LEU A 48 0.75 17.85 -6.75
CA LEU A 48 1.10 18.40 -5.44
C LEU A 48 1.94 17.41 -4.61
N ALA A 49 1.58 16.12 -4.64
CA ALA A 49 2.35 15.07 -3.98
C ALA A 49 3.78 14.92 -4.53
N ALA A 50 4.00 15.21 -5.82
CA ALA A 50 5.36 15.21 -6.40
C ALA A 50 6.27 16.26 -5.73
N LEU A 51 5.71 17.36 -5.23
CA LEU A 51 6.45 18.42 -4.55
C LEU A 51 6.73 18.12 -3.07
N TRP A 52 6.04 17.14 -2.49
CA TRP A 52 6.10 16.85 -1.05
C TRP A 52 7.51 16.54 -0.50
N PRO A 53 8.39 15.77 -1.18
CA PRO A 53 9.72 15.45 -0.64
C PRO A 53 10.62 16.69 -0.44
N PHE A 54 10.35 17.80 -1.14
CA PHE A 54 11.16 19.01 -1.03
C PHE A 54 11.00 19.75 0.30
N PHE A 55 9.97 19.43 1.09
CA PHE A 55 9.75 20.02 2.42
C PHE A 55 10.68 19.47 3.52
N TYR A 56 11.46 18.41 3.26
CA TYR A 56 12.36 17.78 4.25
C TYR A 56 13.83 18.27 4.19
N GLY A 57 14.11 19.29 3.39
CA GLY A 57 15.41 19.97 3.33
C GLY A 57 16.45 19.33 2.40
N SER A 58 17.52 20.08 2.12
CA SER A 58 18.55 19.73 1.13
C SER A 58 19.35 18.47 1.47
N LYS A 59 19.60 18.23 2.76
CA LYS A 59 20.33 17.03 3.23
C LYS A 59 19.56 15.76 2.89
N PHE A 60 18.27 15.70 3.24
CA PHE A 60 17.40 14.56 2.94
C PHE A 60 17.32 14.29 1.43
N ILE A 61 17.22 15.35 0.62
CA ILE A 61 17.19 15.24 -0.85
C ILE A 61 18.49 14.66 -1.38
N SER A 62 19.63 15.12 -0.87
CA SER A 62 20.94 14.68 -1.34
C SER A 62 21.23 13.21 -1.05
N GLU A 63 20.73 12.68 0.07
CA GLU A 63 20.88 11.29 0.50
C GLU A 63 19.92 10.34 -0.23
N ASN A 64 18.73 10.82 -0.65
CA ASN A 64 17.66 9.99 -1.20
C ASN A 64 17.30 10.32 -2.67
N ARG A 65 18.25 10.80 -3.47
CA ARG A 65 18.01 11.30 -4.84
C ARG A 65 17.23 10.33 -5.73
N LEU A 66 17.62 9.05 -5.74
CA LEU A 66 16.95 8.04 -6.57
C LEU A 66 15.50 7.84 -6.14
N LEU A 67 15.24 7.75 -4.83
CA LEU A 67 13.90 7.55 -4.28
C LEU A 67 12.97 8.73 -4.58
N ILE A 68 13.47 9.95 -4.48
CA ILE A 68 12.72 11.17 -4.78
C ILE A 68 12.46 11.27 -6.29
N PHE A 69 13.45 10.96 -7.13
CA PHE A 69 13.27 10.92 -8.57
C PHE A 69 12.20 9.91 -8.98
N THR A 70 12.25 8.68 -8.45
CA THR A 70 11.23 7.66 -8.74
C THR A 70 9.85 8.06 -8.21
N TRP A 71 9.78 8.74 -7.07
CA TRP A 71 8.53 9.28 -6.53
C TRP A 71 7.90 10.31 -7.46
N ILE A 72 8.67 11.32 -7.86
CA ILE A 72 8.21 12.38 -8.76
C ILE A 72 7.78 11.78 -10.08
N ALA A 73 8.59 10.90 -10.68
CA ALA A 73 8.25 10.25 -11.93
C ALA A 73 6.96 9.42 -11.83
N ALA A 74 6.78 8.66 -10.73
CA ALA A 74 5.57 7.88 -10.50
C ALA A 74 4.34 8.77 -10.28
N CYS A 75 4.45 9.85 -9.49
CA CYS A 75 3.37 10.82 -9.29
C CYS A 75 2.95 11.50 -10.60
N LEU A 76 3.91 11.95 -11.40
CA LEU A 76 3.63 12.58 -12.69
C LEU A 76 3.05 11.59 -13.70
N ALA A 77 3.51 10.33 -13.70
CA ALA A 77 2.87 9.29 -14.51
C ALA A 77 1.43 9.02 -14.04
N MET A 78 1.20 8.92 -12.73
CA MET A 78 -0.13 8.73 -12.15
C MET A 78 -1.10 9.86 -12.51
N SER A 79 -0.62 11.11 -12.55
CA SER A 79 -1.44 12.26 -12.89
C SER A 79 -1.95 12.24 -14.34
N THR A 80 -1.39 11.41 -15.22
CA THR A 80 -1.90 11.29 -16.60
C THR A 80 -3.15 10.40 -16.70
N PHE A 81 -3.29 9.36 -15.86
CA PHE A 81 -4.31 8.34 -16.06
C PHE A 81 -5.75 8.85 -15.91
N THR A 82 -5.98 9.86 -15.06
CA THR A 82 -7.35 10.39 -14.86
C THR A 82 -7.83 11.23 -16.05
N PHE A 83 -6.92 11.68 -16.91
CA PHE A 83 -7.29 12.36 -18.16
C PHE A 83 -7.60 11.37 -19.29
N LEU A 84 -7.13 10.12 -19.20
CA LEU A 84 -7.39 9.09 -20.21
C LEU A 84 -8.85 8.61 -20.19
N PRO A 85 -9.45 8.28 -21.33
CA PRO A 85 -10.88 7.96 -21.43
C PRO A 85 -11.27 6.74 -20.59
N VAL A 86 -12.39 6.86 -19.86
CA VAL A 86 -12.93 5.75 -19.02
C VAL A 86 -13.35 4.56 -19.90
N VAL A 87 -14.00 4.84 -21.02
CA VAL A 87 -14.37 3.82 -22.02
C VAL A 87 -13.14 3.56 -22.88
N LYS A 88 -12.47 2.45 -22.59
CA LYS A 88 -11.20 2.09 -23.21
C LYS A 88 -11.46 1.49 -24.60
N VAL A 89 -10.74 2.01 -25.59
CA VAL A 89 -10.63 1.37 -26.90
C VAL A 89 -9.52 0.32 -26.81
N GLU A 90 -9.77 -0.84 -27.42
CA GLU A 90 -8.79 -1.93 -27.42
C GLU A 90 -7.51 -1.52 -28.15
N ASP A 91 -6.38 -1.57 -27.45
CA ASP A 91 -5.06 -1.29 -28.00
C ASP A 91 -4.07 -2.35 -27.51
N ILE A 92 -3.77 -3.30 -28.40
CA ILE A 92 -2.86 -4.42 -28.13
C ILE A 92 -1.44 -3.90 -27.79
N SER A 93 -0.99 -2.81 -28.41
CA SER A 93 0.36 -2.28 -28.20
C SER A 93 0.53 -1.79 -26.77
N GLN A 94 -0.47 -1.10 -26.22
CA GLN A 94 -0.45 -0.63 -24.83
C GLN A 94 -0.47 -1.78 -23.81
N ILE A 95 -1.22 -2.85 -24.10
CA ILE A 95 -1.20 -4.08 -23.29
C ILE A 95 0.21 -4.68 -23.29
N LEU A 96 0.84 -4.78 -24.47
CA LEU A 96 2.18 -5.33 -24.61
C LEU A 96 3.25 -4.46 -23.93
N TYR A 97 3.19 -3.13 -24.05
CA TYR A 97 4.10 -2.23 -23.34
C TYR A 97 3.97 -2.39 -21.82
N GLY A 98 2.76 -2.49 -21.30
CA GLY A 98 2.51 -2.79 -19.88
C GLY A 98 3.14 -4.12 -19.46
N GLY A 99 2.88 -5.19 -20.21
CA GLY A 99 3.47 -6.51 -19.96
C GLY A 99 5.00 -6.50 -20.03
N SER A 100 5.59 -5.81 -21.01
CA SER A 100 7.05 -5.66 -21.15
C SER A 100 7.66 -4.98 -19.93
N LEU A 101 7.06 -3.92 -19.39
CA LEU A 101 7.54 -3.28 -18.16
C LEU A 101 7.48 -4.23 -16.95
N MET A 102 6.42 -5.04 -16.85
CA MET A 102 6.31 -6.06 -15.79
C MET A 102 7.40 -7.12 -15.89
N VAL A 103 7.72 -7.58 -17.11
CA VAL A 103 8.84 -8.51 -17.38
C VAL A 103 10.18 -7.87 -17.04
N ILE A 104 10.41 -6.62 -17.45
CA ILE A 104 11.66 -5.89 -17.16
C ILE A 104 11.90 -5.81 -15.66
N ILE A 105 10.88 -5.46 -14.86
CA ILE A 105 11.02 -5.45 -13.39
C ILE A 105 11.35 -6.83 -12.84
N GLY A 106 10.69 -7.87 -13.32
CA GLY A 106 11.00 -9.24 -12.90
C GLY A 106 12.45 -9.64 -13.20
N LEU A 107 12.94 -9.32 -14.40
CA LEU A 107 14.33 -9.59 -14.81
C LEU A 107 15.34 -8.76 -14.01
N LEU A 108 15.07 -7.47 -13.81
CA LEU A 108 15.90 -6.58 -12.99
C LEU A 108 15.99 -7.11 -11.56
N TYR A 109 14.87 -7.58 -10.99
CA TYR A 109 14.88 -8.20 -9.67
C TYR A 109 15.76 -9.46 -9.65
N LEU A 110 15.61 -10.37 -10.61
CA LEU A 110 16.39 -11.62 -10.67
C LEU A 110 17.90 -11.36 -10.82
N PHE A 111 18.27 -10.34 -11.61
CA PHE A 111 19.67 -9.95 -11.84
C PHE A 111 20.29 -9.24 -10.63
N PHE A 112 19.56 -8.29 -10.05
CA PHE A 112 20.07 -7.46 -8.95
C PHE A 112 19.74 -8.00 -7.55
N GLU A 113 19.05 -9.13 -7.42
CA GLU A 113 18.65 -9.73 -6.14
C GLU A 113 19.81 -9.76 -5.13
N PHE A 114 20.97 -10.25 -5.56
CA PHE A 114 22.16 -10.35 -4.71
C PHE A 114 22.68 -8.97 -4.25
N GLN A 115 22.65 -7.98 -5.14
CA GLN A 115 23.12 -6.63 -4.84
C GLN A 115 22.10 -5.84 -3.99
N LEU A 116 20.80 -6.06 -4.21
CA LEU A 116 19.72 -5.45 -3.46
C LEU A 116 19.67 -5.96 -2.01
N LEU A 117 19.79 -7.28 -1.82
CA LEU A 117 19.87 -7.89 -0.49
C LEU A 117 21.14 -7.45 0.25
N ARG A 118 22.28 -7.35 -0.45
CA ARG A 118 23.54 -6.86 0.14
C ARG A 118 23.49 -5.38 0.53
N ASN A 119 22.87 -4.53 -0.29
CA ASN A 119 22.74 -3.09 0.02
C ASN A 119 21.75 -2.82 1.16
N SER A 120 20.74 -3.68 1.35
CA SER A 120 19.81 -3.58 2.48
C SER A 120 20.53 -3.89 3.81
N ALA A 121 21.48 -4.84 3.81
CA ALA A 121 22.35 -5.10 4.96
C ALA A 121 23.29 -3.93 5.31
N LEU A 122 23.64 -3.07 4.34
CA LEU A 122 24.47 -1.87 4.58
C LEU A 122 23.69 -0.70 5.21
N ASP A 123 22.35 -0.70 5.09
CA ASP A 123 21.47 0.34 5.66
C ASP A 123 21.20 0.14 7.18
N GLY A 124 21.96 -0.73 7.85
CA GLY A 124 21.83 -1.01 9.29
C GLY A 124 20.70 -1.99 9.65
N GLU A 125 20.04 -2.60 8.65
CA GLU A 125 19.12 -3.71 8.85
C GLU A 125 19.93 -4.97 9.23
N LYS A 126 19.53 -5.67 10.29
CA LYS A 126 20.25 -6.84 10.84
C LYS A 126 20.62 -7.80 9.72
N GLU A 127 21.88 -8.25 9.68
CA GLU A 127 22.39 -9.27 8.75
C GLU A 127 21.62 -10.59 8.88
N THR A 128 20.46 -10.70 8.22
CA THR A 128 19.88 -11.98 7.85
C THR A 128 20.36 -12.31 6.45
N ALA A 129 21.69 -12.39 6.28
CA ALA A 129 22.33 -12.88 5.07
C ALA A 129 22.07 -14.39 4.95
N ARG A 130 20.84 -14.79 4.58
CA ARG A 130 20.58 -16.14 4.10
C ARG A 130 21.02 -16.22 2.64
N PRO A 131 21.73 -17.29 2.22
CA PRO A 131 22.06 -17.49 0.82
C PRO A 131 20.77 -17.49 -0.01
N SER A 132 20.83 -16.87 -1.19
CA SER A 132 19.71 -16.82 -2.14
C SER A 132 19.13 -18.23 -2.30
N ASN A 133 17.90 -18.44 -1.87
CA ASN A 133 17.28 -19.76 -1.97
C ASN A 133 17.04 -20.03 -3.47
N PRO A 134 17.73 -21.01 -4.09
CA PRO A 134 17.63 -21.25 -5.53
C PRO A 134 16.18 -21.53 -5.95
N MET A 135 15.38 -22.11 -5.05
CA MET A 135 13.96 -22.34 -5.26
C MET A 135 13.19 -21.04 -5.49
N SER A 136 13.43 -20.01 -4.69
CA SER A 136 12.77 -18.71 -4.81
C SER A 136 13.09 -18.03 -6.16
N ARG A 137 14.35 -18.16 -6.63
CA ARG A 137 14.76 -17.63 -7.95
C ARG A 137 14.09 -18.36 -9.11
N ILE A 138 13.99 -19.69 -9.03
CA ILE A 138 13.26 -20.51 -10.02
C ILE A 138 11.79 -20.07 -10.08
N MET A 139 11.18 -19.87 -8.93
CA MET A 139 9.78 -19.43 -8.85
C MET A 139 9.54 -18.07 -9.48
N ILE A 140 10.42 -17.10 -9.24
CA ILE A 140 10.37 -15.79 -9.90
C ILE A 140 10.55 -15.96 -11.42
N GLY A 141 11.48 -16.82 -11.84
CA GLY A 141 11.66 -17.17 -13.26
C GLY A 141 10.38 -17.73 -13.89
N ILE A 142 9.67 -18.61 -13.18
CA ILE A 142 8.36 -19.13 -13.61
C ILE A 142 7.33 -17.99 -13.73
N GLN A 143 7.24 -17.08 -12.75
CA GLN A 143 6.32 -15.94 -12.84
C GLN A 143 6.61 -15.05 -14.05
N ILE A 144 7.89 -14.77 -14.33
CA ILE A 144 8.29 -14.00 -15.52
C ILE A 144 7.87 -14.74 -16.80
N GLY A 145 8.11 -16.06 -16.86
CA GLY A 145 7.66 -16.90 -17.96
C GLY A 145 6.14 -16.87 -18.16
N LEU A 146 5.36 -16.87 -17.08
CA LEU A 146 3.90 -16.74 -17.13
C LEU A 146 3.45 -15.37 -17.65
N ILE A 147 4.16 -14.29 -17.31
CA ILE A 147 3.87 -12.96 -17.87
C ILE A 147 4.12 -12.98 -19.38
N ILE A 148 5.27 -13.48 -19.84
CA ILE A 148 5.58 -13.56 -21.28
C ILE A 148 4.53 -14.40 -22.02
N LEU A 149 4.18 -15.56 -21.47
CA LEU A 149 3.17 -16.43 -22.07
C LEU A 149 1.80 -15.74 -22.10
N SER A 150 1.42 -15.02 -21.04
CA SER A 150 0.18 -14.25 -20.98
C SER A 150 0.13 -13.17 -22.07
N MET A 151 1.25 -12.52 -22.38
CA MET A 151 1.33 -11.51 -23.45
C MET A 151 1.12 -12.14 -24.83
N ILE A 152 1.74 -13.30 -25.09
CA ILE A 152 1.58 -14.03 -26.35
C ILE A 152 0.12 -14.47 -26.53
N VAL A 153 -0.45 -15.12 -25.51
CA VAL A 153 -1.84 -15.60 -25.51
C VAL A 153 -2.82 -14.44 -25.69
N THR A 154 -2.59 -13.32 -25.01
CA THR A 154 -3.46 -12.15 -25.09
C THR A 154 -3.42 -11.53 -26.49
N ARG A 155 -2.23 -11.38 -27.08
CA ARG A 155 -2.08 -10.88 -28.45
C ARG A 155 -2.75 -11.79 -29.47
N SER A 156 -2.50 -13.09 -29.38
CA SER A 156 -3.09 -14.10 -30.26
C SER A 156 -4.63 -14.10 -30.17
N SER A 157 -5.16 -14.12 -28.94
CA SER A 157 -6.60 -14.07 -28.67
C SER A 157 -7.25 -12.80 -29.20
N ALA A 158 -6.63 -11.64 -28.94
CA ALA A 158 -7.16 -10.36 -29.41
C ALA A 158 -7.22 -10.29 -30.94
N LEU A 159 -6.16 -10.71 -31.64
CA LEU A 159 -6.13 -10.72 -33.11
C LEU A 159 -7.17 -11.67 -33.71
N SER A 160 -7.36 -12.86 -33.11
CA SER A 160 -8.36 -13.82 -33.59
C SER A 160 -9.80 -13.33 -33.39
N LEU A 161 -10.08 -12.69 -32.25
CA LEU A 161 -11.37 -12.05 -31.96
C LEU A 161 -11.64 -10.85 -32.88
N GLN A 162 -10.63 -10.01 -33.14
CA GLN A 162 -10.72 -8.89 -34.09
C GLN A 162 -11.00 -9.38 -35.52
N ALA A 163 -10.40 -10.50 -35.92
CA ALA A 163 -10.63 -11.16 -37.20
C ALA A 163 -11.98 -11.91 -37.27
N LYS A 164 -12.81 -11.88 -36.20
CA LYS A 164 -14.08 -12.61 -36.08
C LYS A 164 -13.96 -14.13 -36.28
N GLN A 165 -12.78 -14.70 -36.01
CA GLN A 165 -12.53 -16.15 -36.12
C GLN A 165 -12.96 -16.91 -34.84
N GLY A 166 -13.42 -16.18 -33.83
CA GLY A 166 -13.71 -16.73 -32.50
C GLY A 166 -12.45 -16.86 -31.65
N LEU A 167 -12.59 -17.45 -30.46
CA LEU A 167 -11.44 -17.71 -29.59
C LEU A 167 -10.89 -19.11 -29.87
N PRO A 168 -9.61 -19.26 -30.26
CA PRO A 168 -9.00 -20.58 -30.40
C PRO A 168 -8.99 -21.33 -29.07
N ARG A 169 -9.37 -22.62 -29.09
CA ARG A 169 -9.46 -23.44 -27.86
C ARG A 169 -8.15 -23.53 -27.10
N GLY A 170 -7.01 -23.59 -27.81
CA GLY A 170 -5.68 -23.61 -27.20
C GLY A 170 -5.40 -22.35 -26.37
N GLU A 171 -5.73 -21.18 -26.92
CA GLU A 171 -5.57 -19.89 -26.23
C GLU A 171 -6.49 -19.78 -25.01
N GLN A 172 -7.71 -20.29 -25.12
CA GLN A 172 -8.65 -20.34 -23.99
C GLN A 172 -8.12 -21.18 -22.83
N VAL A 173 -7.66 -22.40 -23.11
CA VAL A 173 -7.11 -23.31 -22.10
C VAL A 173 -5.83 -22.73 -21.49
N LEU A 174 -4.93 -22.20 -22.32
CA LEU A 174 -3.71 -21.55 -21.84
C LEU A 174 -4.01 -20.33 -20.98
N GLY A 175 -4.96 -19.47 -21.38
CA GLY A 175 -5.36 -18.28 -20.63
C GLY A 175 -5.86 -18.64 -19.22
N TRP A 176 -6.74 -19.63 -19.10
CA TRP A 176 -7.21 -20.13 -17.81
C TRP A 176 -6.08 -20.77 -16.99
N THR A 177 -5.23 -21.56 -17.62
CA THR A 177 -4.09 -22.21 -16.96
C THR A 177 -3.14 -21.18 -16.37
N ILE A 178 -2.81 -20.12 -17.12
CA ILE A 178 -1.96 -19.02 -16.68
C ILE A 178 -2.61 -18.28 -15.50
N LEU A 179 -3.91 -17.98 -15.60
CA LEU A 179 -4.64 -17.27 -14.54
C LEU A 179 -4.61 -18.06 -13.23
N VAL A 180 -4.97 -19.35 -13.26
CA VAL A 180 -4.98 -20.23 -12.09
C VAL A 180 -3.58 -20.41 -11.52
N LEU A 181 -2.60 -20.73 -12.36
CA LEU A 181 -1.23 -20.97 -11.91
C LEU A 181 -0.61 -19.71 -11.29
N SER A 182 -0.90 -18.53 -11.84
CA SER A 182 -0.42 -17.26 -11.30
C SER A 182 -0.96 -17.03 -9.88
N LEU A 183 -2.25 -17.28 -9.63
CA LEU A 183 -2.87 -17.14 -8.30
C LEU A 183 -2.36 -18.14 -7.26
N LEU A 184 -1.80 -19.28 -7.68
CA LEU A 184 -1.21 -20.27 -6.78
C LEU A 184 0.22 -19.88 -6.33
N MET A 185 0.89 -18.96 -7.03
CA MET A 185 2.29 -18.61 -6.74
C MET A 185 2.55 -18.10 -5.32
N PRO A 186 1.70 -17.27 -4.68
CA PRO A 186 1.91 -16.84 -3.30
C PRO A 186 1.93 -18.00 -2.31
N PHE A 187 1.15 -19.06 -2.54
CA PHE A 187 1.12 -20.26 -1.70
C PHE A 187 2.38 -21.09 -1.89
N MET A 188 2.83 -21.25 -3.13
CA MET A 188 4.08 -21.94 -3.41
C MET A 188 5.28 -21.21 -2.77
N HIS A 189 5.25 -19.87 -2.69
CA HIS A 189 6.34 -19.09 -2.08
C HIS A 189 6.38 -19.25 -0.55
N ARG A 190 5.28 -19.70 0.08
CA ARG A 190 5.29 -20.07 1.50
C ARG A 190 6.14 -21.32 1.76
N MET A 191 6.36 -22.17 0.75
CA MET A 191 7.21 -23.37 0.89
C MET A 191 8.71 -23.02 0.92
N ALA A 192 9.09 -21.86 0.38
CA ALA A 192 10.47 -21.36 0.37
C ALA A 192 10.52 -19.90 0.86
N PRO A 193 10.27 -19.65 2.15
CA PRO A 193 10.07 -18.30 2.67
C PRO A 193 11.36 -17.48 2.60
N ASN A 194 11.26 -16.31 1.96
CA ASN A 194 12.20 -15.22 2.12
C ASN A 194 11.48 -14.09 2.89
N ASN A 195 12.03 -13.74 4.05
CA ASN A 195 11.35 -12.90 5.02
C ASN A 195 11.43 -11.41 4.66
N HIS A 196 12.24 -11.01 3.68
CA HIS A 196 12.42 -9.61 3.33
C HIS A 196 11.17 -9.02 2.66
N TYR A 197 10.68 -7.87 3.16
CA TYR A 197 9.45 -7.25 2.65
C TYR A 197 9.50 -6.90 1.16
N LEU A 198 10.61 -6.35 0.64
CA LEU A 198 10.75 -6.06 -0.80
C LEU A 198 10.58 -7.30 -1.68
N HIS A 199 11.13 -8.44 -1.27
CA HIS A 199 10.93 -9.70 -1.98
C HIS A 199 9.45 -10.05 -2.03
N ARG A 200 8.76 -9.93 -0.89
CA ARG A 200 7.32 -10.20 -0.79
C ARG A 200 6.50 -9.29 -1.71
N LEU A 201 6.79 -7.99 -1.74
CA LEU A 201 6.09 -7.03 -2.60
C LEU A 201 6.32 -7.31 -4.09
N VAL A 202 7.54 -7.68 -4.48
CA VAL A 202 7.84 -8.06 -5.88
C VAL A 202 7.14 -9.37 -6.27
N VAL A 203 7.12 -10.38 -5.39
CA VAL A 203 6.39 -11.64 -5.64
C VAL A 203 4.90 -11.39 -5.81
N LEU A 204 4.29 -10.51 -4.99
CA LEU A 204 2.89 -10.11 -5.14
C LEU A 204 2.64 -9.36 -6.46
N PHE A 205 3.53 -8.43 -6.82
CA PHE A 205 3.49 -7.75 -8.11
C PHE A 205 3.53 -8.75 -9.28
N LEU A 206 4.47 -9.69 -9.28
CA LEU A 206 4.60 -10.67 -10.37
C LEU A 206 3.44 -11.68 -10.40
N THR A 207 2.84 -11.98 -9.25
CA THR A 207 1.65 -12.86 -9.14
C THR A 207 0.47 -12.32 -9.92
N PHE A 208 0.20 -11.02 -9.82
CA PHE A 208 -0.99 -10.42 -10.43
C PHE A 208 -0.74 -9.88 -11.84
N SER A 209 0.52 -9.75 -12.27
CA SER A 209 0.90 -9.27 -13.61
C SER A 209 0.23 -10.04 -14.76
N PRO A 210 0.23 -11.39 -14.82
CA PRO A 210 -0.42 -12.13 -15.91
C PRO A 210 -1.93 -11.89 -15.99
N ILE A 211 -2.59 -11.74 -14.83
CA ILE A 211 -4.02 -11.45 -14.75
C ILE A 211 -4.31 -10.08 -15.34
N PHE A 212 -3.49 -9.08 -14.99
CA PHE A 212 -3.59 -7.74 -15.58
C PHE A 212 -3.35 -7.78 -17.08
N VAL A 213 -2.36 -8.50 -17.59
CA VAL A 213 -2.11 -8.61 -19.04
C VAL A 213 -3.33 -9.19 -19.77
N ILE A 214 -3.85 -10.33 -19.30
CA ILE A 214 -4.98 -11.02 -19.94
C ILE A 214 -6.24 -10.14 -19.93
N LEU A 215 -6.56 -9.56 -18.77
CA LEU A 215 -7.81 -8.83 -18.56
C LEU A 215 -7.73 -7.34 -18.95
N SER A 216 -6.59 -6.83 -19.43
CA SER A 216 -6.43 -5.44 -19.86
C SER A 216 -6.91 -5.20 -21.28
N ILE A 217 -7.55 -4.06 -21.53
CA ILE A 217 -8.00 -3.68 -22.88
C ILE A 217 -7.04 -2.66 -23.51
N SER A 218 -6.38 -1.85 -22.69
CA SER A 218 -5.57 -0.71 -23.13
C SER A 218 -4.48 -0.40 -22.09
N TYR A 219 -4.30 0.86 -21.70
CA TYR A 219 -3.30 1.37 -20.73
C TYR A 219 -3.36 0.83 -19.29
N GLU A 220 -4.25 -0.10 -18.96
CA GLU A 220 -4.45 -0.59 -17.59
C GLU A 220 -3.22 -1.34 -17.04
N GLY A 221 -2.48 -2.03 -17.91
CA GLY A 221 -1.20 -2.64 -17.54
C GLY A 221 -0.12 -1.61 -17.21
N LEU A 222 -0.13 -0.45 -17.87
CA LEU A 222 0.77 0.66 -17.55
C LEU A 222 0.40 1.28 -16.20
N PHE A 223 -0.90 1.50 -15.96
CA PHE A 223 -1.40 1.95 -14.66
C PHE A 223 -0.95 1.02 -13.54
N TYR A 224 -1.15 -0.29 -13.71
CA TYR A 224 -0.73 -1.30 -12.73
C TYR A 224 0.76 -1.17 -12.37
N PHE A 225 1.63 -1.08 -13.39
CA PHE A 225 3.06 -0.91 -13.20
C PHE A 225 3.39 0.38 -12.43
N VAL A 226 2.88 1.52 -12.88
CA VAL A 226 3.14 2.83 -12.25
C VAL A 226 2.62 2.86 -10.81
N PHE A 227 1.42 2.33 -10.58
CA PHE A 227 0.81 2.26 -9.26
C PHE A 227 1.66 1.42 -8.30
N CYS A 228 2.17 0.27 -8.72
CA CYS A 228 3.06 -0.55 -7.89
C CYS A 228 4.37 0.16 -7.55
N VAL A 229 5.00 0.83 -8.53
CA VAL A 229 6.21 1.64 -8.31
C VAL A 229 5.94 2.75 -7.29
N LEU A 230 4.80 3.43 -7.43
CA LEU A 230 4.37 4.46 -6.50
C LEU A 230 4.18 3.92 -5.08
N LEU A 231 3.51 2.79 -4.91
CA LEU A 231 3.28 2.16 -3.60
C LEU A 231 4.59 1.80 -2.89
N VAL A 232 5.51 1.15 -3.59
CA VAL A 232 6.82 0.77 -3.02
C VAL A 232 7.60 2.03 -2.66
N THR A 233 7.58 3.05 -3.53
CA THR A 233 8.28 4.31 -3.29
C THR A 233 7.67 5.06 -2.10
N TRP A 234 6.35 5.07 -1.97
CA TRP A 234 5.62 5.66 -0.84
C TRP A 234 6.04 5.03 0.49
N VAL A 235 6.00 3.69 0.58
CA VAL A 235 6.40 2.96 1.81
C VAL A 235 7.85 3.28 2.20
N ARG A 236 8.76 3.31 1.21
CA ARG A 236 10.17 3.65 1.45
C ARG A 236 10.36 5.10 1.87
N MET A 237 9.64 6.03 1.25
CA MET A 237 9.70 7.45 1.55
C MET A 237 9.22 7.73 2.97
N GLU A 238 8.06 7.21 3.35
CA GLU A 238 7.51 7.36 4.71
C GLU A 238 8.45 6.79 5.78
N HIS A 239 9.06 5.62 5.52
CA HIS A 239 10.04 5.06 6.44
C HIS A 239 11.31 5.91 6.57
N LYS A 240 11.89 6.40 5.46
CA LYS A 240 13.10 7.25 5.52
C LYS A 240 12.81 8.58 6.22
N ILE A 241 11.63 9.17 5.98
CA ILE A 241 11.17 10.37 6.71
C ILE A 241 11.06 10.07 8.20
N TYR A 242 10.45 8.94 8.56
CA TYR A 242 10.33 8.50 9.96
C TYR A 242 11.69 8.38 10.64
N VAL A 243 12.64 7.66 10.02
CA VAL A 243 13.99 7.46 10.59
C VAL A 243 14.74 8.79 10.72
N SER A 244 14.64 9.68 9.73
CA SER A 244 15.29 11.00 9.78
C SER A 244 14.69 11.95 10.82
N SER A 245 13.40 11.75 11.17
CA SER A 245 12.68 12.57 12.14
C SER A 245 12.71 11.98 13.56
N ALA A 246 13.10 10.70 13.70
CA ALA A 246 13.19 10.03 14.98
C ALA A 246 14.45 10.50 15.74
N PRO A 247 14.35 10.77 17.06
CA PRO A 247 15.53 11.03 17.88
C PRO A 247 16.48 9.82 17.82
N ALA A 248 17.80 10.06 17.70
CA ALA A 248 18.80 9.00 17.72
C ALA A 248 18.60 8.11 18.97
N PRO A 249 18.65 6.78 18.86
CA PRO A 249 18.58 5.92 20.02
C PRO A 249 19.73 6.27 20.98
N PRO A 250 19.50 6.30 22.31
CA PRO A 250 20.58 6.47 23.25
C PRO A 250 21.61 5.36 23.02
N PRO A 251 22.93 5.66 23.09
CA PRO A 251 23.96 4.64 22.90
C PRO A 251 23.68 3.50 23.86
N ALA A 252 23.61 2.28 23.30
CA ALA A 252 23.34 1.07 24.04
C ALA A 252 24.20 1.07 25.30
N ALA A 253 23.55 1.09 26.47
CA ALA A 253 24.24 0.91 27.73
C ALA A 253 25.04 -0.37 27.62
N VAL A 254 26.37 -0.21 27.56
CA VAL A 254 27.34 -1.30 27.54
C VAL A 254 26.91 -2.24 28.66
N ALA A 255 26.51 -3.45 28.27
CA ALA A 255 26.16 -4.50 29.20
C ALA A 255 27.33 -4.64 30.19
N SER A 256 27.17 -4.09 31.39
CA SER A 256 28.14 -4.26 32.45
C SER A 256 28.16 -5.76 32.79
N PRO A 257 29.34 -6.40 32.83
CA PRO A 257 29.41 -7.83 33.04
C PRO A 257 28.82 -8.19 34.41
N ALA A 258 28.03 -9.27 34.41
CA ALA A 258 27.33 -9.79 35.58
C ALA A 258 28.24 -9.85 36.83
N PRO A 259 27.77 -9.43 38.02
CA PRO A 259 28.54 -9.63 39.24
C PRO A 259 28.59 -11.12 39.56
N GLN A 260 29.80 -11.67 39.60
CA GLN A 260 30.09 -12.98 40.12
C GLN A 260 29.72 -13.02 41.62
N THR A 261 28.98 -14.06 42.01
CA THR A 261 28.77 -14.47 43.40
C THR A 261 30.08 -14.57 44.17
N PRO A 262 30.08 -14.19 45.46
CA PRO A 262 30.49 -15.18 46.46
C PRO A 262 29.56 -15.25 47.66
N ALA A 263 29.61 -16.42 48.31
CA ALA A 263 28.74 -16.87 49.37
C ALA A 263 29.15 -16.38 50.79
N LYS A 264 28.15 -16.40 51.67
CA LYS A 264 28.15 -16.54 53.15
C LYS A 264 28.71 -15.41 54.03
N GLY A 265 27.84 -14.93 54.94
CA GLY A 265 28.24 -14.28 56.20
C GLY A 265 27.05 -13.77 57.02
N LYS A 266 26.87 -14.32 58.23
CA LYS A 266 25.82 -14.03 59.23
C LYS A 266 25.91 -12.61 59.81
N GLY A 267 24.78 -12.03 60.27
CA GLY A 267 24.78 -11.21 61.50
C GLY A 267 23.88 -9.96 61.57
N LYS A 268 22.79 -10.10 62.36
CA LYS A 268 22.19 -9.18 63.35
C LYS A 268 21.79 -7.72 63.02
N SER A 269 20.55 -7.45 63.46
CA SER A 269 19.80 -6.20 63.66
C SER A 269 20.44 -5.15 64.59
N LYS A 270 20.20 -3.87 64.25
CA LYS A 270 19.92 -2.63 65.06
C LYS A 270 20.10 -1.44 64.09
N GLY A 271 19.35 -0.35 63.99
CA GLY A 271 18.36 0.33 64.83
C GLY A 271 18.66 1.84 64.84
N LYS A 272 17.74 2.66 64.28
CA LYS A 272 17.54 4.14 64.40
C LYS A 272 18.57 5.13 63.79
N ALA A 273 18.10 6.04 62.91
CA ALA A 273 17.79 7.45 63.26
C ALA A 273 17.32 8.32 62.06
N ASN A 274 16.22 9.04 62.31
CA ASN A 274 15.56 10.20 61.66
C ASN A 274 16.20 10.98 60.50
N GLY A 275 15.33 11.32 59.53
CA GLY A 275 15.40 12.52 58.68
C GLY A 275 14.10 12.72 57.89
N LYS A 276 13.22 13.62 58.36
CA LYS A 276 11.94 14.04 57.74
C LYS A 276 12.19 14.91 56.50
N GLN A 277 11.51 14.64 55.38
CA GLN A 277 11.03 15.62 54.39
C GLN A 277 9.89 15.01 53.54
N PRO A 278 8.98 15.83 52.98
CA PRO A 278 7.54 15.58 53.00
C PRO A 278 7.00 14.73 51.84
N GLU A 279 5.89 14.04 52.13
CA GLU A 279 5.00 13.33 51.22
C GLU A 279 4.66 14.14 49.96
N LEU A 280 5.01 13.59 48.79
CA LEU A 280 4.20 13.71 47.58
C LEU A 280 3.55 12.35 47.35
N GLU A 281 2.22 12.36 47.20
CA GLU A 281 1.39 11.18 46.95
C GLU A 281 1.96 10.27 45.85
N PRO A 282 2.00 8.94 46.03
CA PRO A 282 2.35 8.03 44.95
C PRO A 282 1.24 8.04 43.90
N ALA A 283 1.53 8.69 42.77
CA ALA A 283 0.77 8.51 41.53
C ALA A 283 0.59 7.02 41.30
N ALA A 284 -0.69 6.61 41.19
CA ALA A 284 -1.15 5.25 41.03
C ALA A 284 -0.20 4.42 40.16
N LEU A 285 0.38 3.39 40.78
CA LEU A 285 1.14 2.33 40.12
C LEU A 285 0.24 1.68 39.06
N LEU A 286 0.38 2.11 37.81
CA LEU A 286 -0.09 1.35 36.67
C LEU A 286 0.55 -0.05 36.76
N PRO A 287 -0.23 -1.14 36.58
CA PRO A 287 0.32 -2.49 36.67
C PRO A 287 1.46 -2.66 35.64
N PRO A 288 2.52 -3.41 35.98
CA PRO A 288 3.70 -3.60 35.13
C PRO A 288 3.42 -4.26 33.78
N SER A 289 2.19 -4.72 33.52
CA SER A 289 1.73 -5.20 32.22
C SER A 289 1.55 -4.10 31.16
N LEU A 290 1.52 -2.81 31.54
CA LEU A 290 1.42 -1.67 30.62
C LEU A 290 2.78 -1.00 30.31
N ALA A 291 3.86 -1.41 30.98
CA ALA A 291 5.15 -0.71 30.94
C ALA A 291 6.10 -1.13 29.79
N ALA A 292 5.71 -2.08 28.94
CA ALA A 292 6.46 -2.45 27.75
C ALA A 292 5.52 -2.94 26.66
N THR A 293 4.69 -2.05 26.11
CA THR A 293 4.10 -2.36 24.81
C THR A 293 5.22 -2.28 23.77
N PRO A 294 5.48 -3.35 22.97
CA PRO A 294 6.53 -3.33 21.95
C PRO A 294 6.22 -2.39 20.78
N TYR A 295 5.08 -1.70 20.84
CA TYR A 295 4.54 -0.88 19.78
C TYR A 295 4.54 0.61 20.17
N ARG A 296 4.95 1.44 19.23
CA ARG A 296 4.89 2.90 19.31
C ARG A 296 3.43 3.38 19.27
N SER A 297 3.12 4.41 20.06
CA SER A 297 1.83 5.11 20.00
C SER A 297 1.67 5.95 18.73
N LEU A 298 0.42 6.12 18.28
CA LEU A 298 0.08 6.99 17.15
C LEU A 298 0.45 8.45 17.43
N SER A 299 0.92 9.11 16.38
CA SER A 299 1.45 10.47 16.36
C SER A 299 0.86 11.27 15.19
N LEU A 300 0.97 12.60 15.22
CA LEU A 300 0.41 13.46 14.16
C LEU A 300 0.92 13.14 12.75
N PRO A 301 2.20 12.78 12.51
CA PRO A 301 2.66 12.35 11.19
C PRO A 301 1.94 11.11 10.65
N ASP A 302 1.40 10.25 11.50
CA ASP A 302 0.68 9.04 11.06
C ASP A 302 -0.65 9.40 10.37
N LEU A 303 -1.23 10.57 10.67
CA LEU A 303 -2.38 11.10 9.94
C LEU A 303 -2.06 11.32 8.47
N ARG A 304 -0.85 11.83 8.15
CA ARG A 304 -0.41 11.98 6.75
C ARG A 304 -0.36 10.63 6.04
N VAL A 305 0.17 9.60 6.69
CA VAL A 305 0.22 8.24 6.14
C VAL A 305 -1.18 7.75 5.82
N SER A 306 -2.15 7.95 6.72
CA SER A 306 -3.55 7.61 6.50
C SER A 306 -4.20 8.41 5.37
N LEU A 307 -3.92 9.71 5.25
CA LEU A 307 -4.41 10.55 4.15
C LEU A 307 -3.85 10.11 2.79
N PHE A 308 -2.55 9.81 2.71
CA PHE A 308 -1.95 9.22 1.50
C PHE A 308 -2.58 7.88 1.16
N PHE A 309 -2.74 6.98 2.15
CA PHE A 309 -3.39 5.70 1.92
C PHE A 309 -4.80 5.88 1.38
N LEU A 310 -5.61 6.76 1.98
CA LEU A 310 -6.97 7.03 1.54
C LEU A 310 -7.00 7.57 0.10
N ALA A 311 -6.11 8.51 -0.24
CA ALA A 311 -6.01 9.03 -1.61
C ALA A 311 -5.56 7.96 -2.62
N LEU A 312 -4.57 7.15 -2.26
CA LEU A 312 -4.08 6.05 -3.09
C LEU A 312 -5.16 4.98 -3.28
N LEU A 313 -5.92 4.66 -2.23
CA LEU A 313 -7.05 3.73 -2.25
C LEU A 313 -8.11 4.19 -3.26
N GLN A 314 -8.52 5.46 -3.18
CA GLN A 314 -9.48 6.04 -4.13
C GLN A 314 -8.91 6.06 -5.56
N SER A 315 -7.65 6.47 -5.70
CA SER A 315 -6.99 6.51 -7.01
C SER A 315 -6.89 5.14 -7.68
N ALA A 316 -6.88 4.05 -6.88
CA ALA A 316 -6.82 2.68 -7.37
C ALA A 316 -8.03 2.35 -8.28
N PHE A 317 -9.18 2.98 -8.01
CA PHE A 317 -10.39 2.87 -8.81
C PHE A 317 -10.50 4.00 -9.85
N PHE A 318 -10.43 5.27 -9.41
CA PHE A 318 -10.75 6.43 -10.27
C PHE A 318 -9.72 6.72 -11.37
N SER A 319 -8.50 6.19 -11.28
CA SER A 319 -7.49 6.40 -12.31
C SER A 319 -7.81 5.66 -13.62
N THR A 320 -8.52 4.53 -13.55
CA THR A 320 -8.83 3.72 -14.74
C THR A 320 -10.33 3.46 -14.93
N GLY A 321 -11.17 3.75 -13.95
CA GLY A 321 -12.62 3.61 -14.00
C GLY A 321 -13.36 4.86 -13.52
N ASN A 322 -14.70 4.78 -13.46
CA ASN A 322 -15.55 5.80 -12.85
C ASN A 322 -16.76 5.10 -12.17
N ILE A 323 -17.35 5.72 -11.14
CA ILE A 323 -18.52 5.21 -10.41
C ILE A 323 -19.74 5.07 -11.34
N ALA A 324 -19.94 6.04 -12.24
CA ALA A 324 -20.96 5.96 -13.28
C ALA A 324 -20.67 4.86 -14.33
N SER A 325 -19.46 4.29 -14.34
CA SER A 325 -18.97 3.33 -15.33
C SER A 325 -19.01 1.88 -14.85
N ILE A 326 -19.55 1.58 -13.67
CA ILE A 326 -19.69 0.20 -13.20
C ILE A 326 -20.56 -0.62 -14.17
N SER A 327 -21.52 0.02 -14.84
CA SER A 327 -22.33 -0.57 -15.91
C SER A 327 -21.65 -0.56 -17.29
N SER A 328 -20.51 0.13 -17.45
CA SER A 328 -19.82 0.30 -18.74
C SER A 328 -18.48 -0.43 -18.82
N PHE A 329 -18.22 -1.39 -17.92
CA PHE A 329 -17.03 -2.23 -18.04
C PHE A 329 -17.11 -3.03 -19.35
N SER A 330 -16.11 -2.83 -20.21
CA SER A 330 -16.04 -3.52 -21.48
C SER A 330 -15.70 -5.00 -21.24
N LEU A 331 -16.57 -5.88 -21.74
CA LEU A 331 -16.42 -7.34 -21.65
C LEU A 331 -15.38 -7.88 -22.64
N VAL A 332 -14.79 -7.02 -23.48
CA VAL A 332 -13.87 -7.42 -24.57
C VAL A 332 -12.67 -8.20 -24.05
N SER A 333 -12.06 -7.78 -22.93
CA SER A 333 -10.94 -8.54 -22.36
C SER A 333 -11.37 -9.86 -21.73
N VAL A 334 -12.61 -9.97 -21.26
CA VAL A 334 -13.15 -11.19 -20.66
C VAL A 334 -13.48 -12.23 -21.72
N TYR A 335 -13.89 -11.81 -22.92
CA TYR A 335 -14.11 -12.73 -24.05
C TYR A 335 -12.85 -13.50 -24.48
N ARG A 336 -11.66 -13.08 -24.04
CA ARG A 336 -10.40 -13.81 -24.23
C ARG A 336 -10.28 -15.06 -23.34
N LEU A 337 -11.16 -15.22 -22.35
CA LEU A 337 -11.25 -16.39 -21.46
C LEU A 337 -12.63 -17.07 -21.53
N LEU A 338 -13.70 -16.27 -21.59
CA LEU A 338 -15.10 -16.71 -21.62
C LEU A 338 -15.81 -16.08 -22.82
N PRO A 339 -15.69 -16.68 -24.03
CA PRO A 339 -16.32 -16.15 -25.24
C PRO A 339 -17.86 -16.29 -25.22
N VAL A 340 -18.38 -17.26 -24.47
CA VAL A 340 -19.82 -17.43 -24.25
C VAL A 340 -20.27 -16.50 -23.14
N PHE A 341 -21.40 -15.81 -23.36
CA PHE A 341 -21.96 -14.89 -22.37
C PHE A 341 -22.38 -15.64 -21.11
N ASP A 342 -21.73 -15.29 -20.01
CA ASP A 342 -22.08 -15.72 -18.65
C ASP A 342 -21.86 -14.52 -17.70
N PRO A 343 -22.91 -13.78 -17.35
CA PRO A 343 -22.78 -12.50 -16.65
C PRO A 343 -22.12 -12.64 -15.28
N PHE A 344 -22.33 -13.77 -14.59
CA PHE A 344 -21.78 -13.98 -13.24
C PHE A 344 -20.28 -14.26 -13.29
N SER A 345 -19.83 -15.20 -14.13
CA SER A 345 -18.41 -15.51 -14.26
C SER A 345 -17.63 -14.36 -14.88
N GLN A 346 -18.22 -13.65 -15.86
CA GLN A 346 -17.60 -12.47 -16.46
C GLN A 346 -17.47 -11.33 -15.45
N GLY A 347 -18.53 -11.08 -14.66
CA GLY A 347 -18.50 -10.13 -13.55
C GLY A 347 -17.44 -10.50 -12.50
N ALA A 348 -17.31 -11.77 -12.15
CA ALA A 348 -16.31 -12.25 -11.19
C ALA A 348 -14.87 -11.99 -11.67
N LEU A 349 -14.57 -12.18 -12.97
CA LEU A 349 -13.25 -11.88 -13.54
C LEU A 349 -12.94 -10.38 -13.52
N LEU A 350 -13.94 -9.53 -13.80
CA LEU A 350 -13.79 -8.08 -13.71
C LEU A 350 -13.58 -7.62 -12.26
N LEU A 351 -14.33 -8.18 -11.31
CA LEU A 351 -14.16 -7.92 -9.88
C LEU A 351 -12.77 -8.36 -9.40
N LEU A 352 -12.29 -9.53 -9.82
CA LEU A 352 -10.93 -9.98 -9.52
C LEU A 352 -9.90 -8.95 -9.97
N LYS A 353 -9.98 -8.48 -11.22
CA LYS A 353 -9.08 -7.45 -11.74
C LYS A 353 -9.15 -6.16 -10.92
N LEU A 354 -10.37 -5.74 -10.57
CA LEU A 354 -10.61 -4.53 -9.78
C LEU A 354 -10.01 -4.60 -8.38
N LEU A 355 -10.04 -5.78 -7.75
CA LEU A 355 -9.57 -5.99 -6.37
C LEU A 355 -8.04 -6.01 -6.24
N ILE A 356 -7.30 -6.27 -7.31
CA ILE A 356 -5.84 -6.42 -7.25
C ILE A 356 -5.12 -5.14 -6.78
N PRO A 357 -5.36 -3.93 -7.34
CA PRO A 357 -4.75 -2.70 -6.83
C PRO A 357 -5.01 -2.48 -5.33
N PHE A 358 -6.22 -2.82 -4.86
CA PHE A 358 -6.59 -2.73 -3.45
C PHE A 358 -5.84 -3.73 -2.56
N ALA A 359 -5.66 -4.97 -3.04
CA ALA A 359 -4.83 -5.97 -2.37
C ALA A 359 -3.36 -5.53 -2.26
N LEU A 360 -2.83 -4.87 -3.29
CA LEU A 360 -1.44 -4.38 -3.32
C LEU A 360 -1.20 -3.20 -2.38
N ILE A 361 -2.08 -2.18 -2.40
CA ILE A 361 -1.97 -1.05 -1.44
C ILE A 361 -2.15 -1.53 0.00
N SER A 362 -3.06 -2.48 0.23
CA SER A 362 -3.24 -3.14 1.53
C SER A 362 -1.94 -3.78 2.01
N ALA A 363 -1.30 -4.63 1.20
CA ALA A 363 -0.02 -5.25 1.56
C ALA A 363 1.09 -4.22 1.84
N ASN A 364 1.15 -3.13 1.06
CA ASN A 364 2.11 -2.04 1.28
C ASN A 364 1.87 -1.29 2.59
N LEU A 365 0.61 -0.98 2.93
CA LEU A 365 0.28 -0.37 4.23
C LEU A 365 0.59 -1.32 5.39
N GLY A 366 0.32 -2.62 5.25
CA GLY A 366 0.70 -3.63 6.24
C GLY A 366 2.21 -3.68 6.51
N VAL A 367 3.01 -3.62 5.45
CA VAL A 367 4.47 -3.49 5.56
C VAL A 367 4.84 -2.20 6.26
N LEU A 368 4.25 -1.07 5.88
CA LEU A 368 4.52 0.24 6.49
C LEU A 368 4.15 0.27 7.99
N ASN A 369 3.03 -0.32 8.38
CA ASN A 369 2.59 -0.45 9.77
C ASN A 369 3.65 -1.18 10.62
N LYS A 370 4.22 -2.26 10.09
CA LYS A 370 5.36 -2.95 10.72
C LYS A 370 6.62 -2.09 10.74
N ARG A 371 6.95 -1.37 9.65
CA ARG A 371 8.16 -0.54 9.55
C ARG A 371 8.17 0.60 10.57
N LEU A 372 7.00 1.21 10.80
CA LEU A 372 6.84 2.31 11.74
C LEU A 372 6.75 1.84 13.20
N GLY A 373 6.68 0.52 13.43
CA GLY A 373 6.60 -0.07 14.77
C GLY A 373 5.32 0.26 15.53
N VAL A 374 4.25 0.65 14.83
CA VAL A 374 2.95 0.94 15.44
C VAL A 374 2.17 -0.37 15.67
N ALA A 375 1.16 -0.32 16.53
CA ALA A 375 0.36 -1.50 16.83
C ALA A 375 -0.25 -2.11 15.56
N PRO A 376 -0.44 -3.45 15.50
CA PRO A 376 -1.20 -4.09 14.42
C PRO A 376 -2.52 -3.34 14.23
N SER A 377 -2.92 -3.13 12.97
CA SER A 377 -4.19 -2.47 12.62
C SER A 377 -4.28 -0.96 12.89
N ALA A 378 -3.32 -0.33 13.57
CA ALA A 378 -3.42 1.06 13.99
C ALA A 378 -3.63 2.04 12.82
N LEU A 379 -2.86 1.90 11.74
CA LEU A 379 -3.02 2.76 10.56
C LEU A 379 -4.32 2.49 9.81
N PHE A 380 -4.79 1.23 9.75
CA PHE A 380 -6.08 0.88 9.14
C PHE A 380 -7.25 1.50 9.91
N MET A 381 -7.22 1.44 11.24
CA MET A 381 -8.20 2.09 12.10
C MET A 381 -8.21 3.62 11.93
N LEU A 382 -7.03 4.24 11.81
CA LEU A 382 -6.93 5.67 11.57
C LEU A 382 -7.51 6.06 10.20
N VAL A 383 -7.24 5.26 9.15
CA VAL A 383 -7.84 5.46 7.83
C VAL A 383 -9.37 5.36 7.90
N MET A 384 -9.92 4.36 8.59
CA MET A 384 -11.38 4.22 8.74
C MET A 384 -12.00 5.46 9.39
N GLY A 385 -11.43 5.93 10.50
CA GLY A 385 -11.94 7.13 11.17
C GLY A 385 -11.81 8.41 10.32
N VAL A 386 -10.79 8.52 9.49
CA VAL A 386 -10.64 9.65 8.55
C VAL A 386 -11.60 9.52 7.36
N ALA A 387 -11.87 8.30 6.89
CA ALA A 387 -12.79 8.02 5.79
C ALA A 387 -14.24 8.38 6.13
N ASP A 388 -14.64 8.32 7.41
CA ASP A 388 -15.98 8.75 7.86
C ASP A 388 -16.28 10.22 7.52
N PHE A 389 -15.26 11.06 7.34
CA PHE A 389 -15.45 12.41 6.83
C PHE A 389 -16.14 12.41 5.46
N LEU A 390 -15.75 11.49 4.56
CA LEU A 390 -16.37 11.36 3.25
C LEU A 390 -17.83 10.91 3.39
N THR A 391 -18.13 10.02 4.33
CA THR A 391 -19.50 9.58 4.63
C THR A 391 -20.37 10.75 5.06
N VAL A 392 -19.87 11.60 5.98
CA VAL A 392 -20.60 12.80 6.43
C VAL A 392 -20.77 13.80 5.30
N HIS A 393 -19.72 14.06 4.51
CA HIS A 393 -19.85 14.94 3.34
C HIS A 393 -20.92 14.42 2.39
N PHE A 394 -20.85 13.16 1.96
CA PHE A 394 -21.79 12.64 0.97
C PHE A 394 -23.20 12.53 1.51
N PHE A 395 -23.38 12.29 2.82
CA PHE A 395 -24.68 12.36 3.47
C PHE A 395 -25.33 13.73 3.26
N TRP A 396 -24.57 14.82 3.43
CA TRP A 396 -25.07 16.18 3.23
C TRP A 396 -25.28 16.55 1.76
N THR A 397 -24.63 15.84 0.84
CA THR A 397 -24.75 16.04 -0.61
C THR A 397 -25.88 15.20 -1.23
N VAL A 398 -26.52 14.30 -0.48
CA VAL A 398 -27.66 13.52 -1.00
C VAL A 398 -28.79 14.47 -1.40
N ARG A 399 -29.29 14.29 -2.62
CA ARG A 399 -30.43 15.06 -3.15
C ARG A 399 -31.62 14.16 -3.39
N ASP A 400 -32.79 14.67 -3.07
CA ASP A 400 -34.12 14.11 -3.32
C ASP A 400 -34.83 14.77 -4.51
N GLU A 401 -34.32 15.90 -4.98
CA GLU A 401 -34.82 16.64 -6.14
C GLU A 401 -33.78 16.71 -7.27
N GLY A 402 -34.24 16.77 -8.52
CA GLY A 402 -33.39 16.87 -9.73
C GLY A 402 -33.61 15.73 -10.72
N SER A 403 -32.62 15.46 -11.56
CA SER A 403 -32.71 14.34 -12.52
C SER A 403 -32.54 12.99 -11.82
N TRP A 404 -33.19 11.93 -12.32
CA TRP A 404 -33.02 10.57 -11.79
C TRP A 404 -31.56 10.10 -11.73
N LEU A 405 -30.75 10.51 -12.72
CA LEU A 405 -29.32 10.20 -12.75
C LEU A 405 -28.55 10.89 -11.62
N GLU A 406 -28.88 12.15 -11.34
CA GLU A 406 -28.25 12.93 -10.27
C GLU A 406 -28.63 12.40 -8.89
N ILE A 407 -29.92 12.13 -8.67
CA ILE A 407 -30.42 11.48 -7.44
C ILE A 407 -29.72 10.14 -7.24
N GLY A 408 -29.70 9.28 -8.27
CA GLY A 408 -29.04 7.98 -8.19
C GLY A 408 -27.53 8.08 -7.93
N SER A 409 -26.84 9.06 -8.53
CA SER A 409 -25.41 9.28 -8.34
C SER A 409 -25.08 9.74 -6.92
N THR A 410 -25.81 10.71 -6.37
CA THR A 410 -25.57 11.19 -5.00
C THR A 410 -25.82 10.12 -3.95
N ILE A 411 -26.88 9.31 -4.10
CA ILE A 411 -27.15 8.14 -3.25
C ILE A 411 -26.02 7.12 -3.38
N SER A 412 -25.57 6.83 -4.61
CA SER A 412 -24.46 5.88 -4.84
C SER A 412 -23.17 6.34 -4.17
N HIS A 413 -22.84 7.63 -4.24
CA HIS A 413 -21.66 8.18 -3.55
C HIS A 413 -21.73 7.98 -2.03
N PHE A 414 -22.89 8.26 -1.43
CA PHE A 414 -23.10 8.04 0.00
C PHE A 414 -22.97 6.57 0.40
N VAL A 415 -23.57 5.65 -0.38
CA VAL A 415 -23.46 4.20 -0.12
C VAL A 415 -22.03 3.71 -0.26
N ILE A 416 -21.32 4.13 -1.31
CA ILE A 416 -19.90 3.77 -1.54
C ILE A 416 -19.03 4.27 -0.38
N ALA A 417 -19.22 5.52 0.06
CA ALA A 417 -18.48 6.07 1.20
C ALA A 417 -18.79 5.34 2.51
N SER A 418 -20.06 4.99 2.75
CA SER A 418 -20.46 4.21 3.93
C SER A 418 -19.84 2.81 3.93
N LEU A 419 -19.76 2.16 2.76
CA LEU A 419 -19.14 0.83 2.62
C LEU A 419 -17.60 0.89 2.64
N LEU A 420 -17.00 2.07 2.49
CA LEU A 420 -15.54 2.23 2.47
C LEU A 420 -14.90 1.77 3.78
N GLY A 421 -15.52 2.02 4.93
CA GLY A 421 -15.02 1.56 6.22
C GLY A 421 -14.95 0.03 6.30
N VAL A 422 -16.05 -0.65 5.92
CA VAL A 422 -16.10 -2.13 5.84
C VAL A 422 -15.08 -2.66 4.84
N PHE A 423 -14.91 -1.98 3.72
CA PHE A 423 -13.92 -2.35 2.72
C PHE A 423 -12.49 -2.22 3.24
N VAL A 424 -12.14 -1.12 3.93
CA VAL A 424 -10.82 -0.94 4.57
C VAL A 424 -10.56 -2.01 5.64
N ALA A 425 -11.58 -2.36 6.45
CA ALA A 425 -11.47 -3.45 7.41
C ALA A 425 -11.20 -4.81 6.72
N SER A 426 -11.86 -5.08 5.57
CA SER A 426 -11.56 -6.28 4.79
C SER A 426 -10.14 -6.29 4.24
N LEU A 427 -9.64 -5.12 3.82
CA LEU A 427 -8.27 -4.96 3.34
C LEU A 427 -7.23 -5.17 4.44
N GLU A 428 -7.55 -4.89 5.70
CA GLU A 428 -6.67 -5.21 6.82
C GLU A 428 -6.41 -6.72 6.90
N GLY A 429 -7.46 -7.55 6.85
CA GLY A 429 -7.31 -9.01 6.84
C GLY A 429 -6.51 -9.53 5.64
N VAL A 430 -6.69 -8.91 4.46
CA VAL A 430 -5.88 -9.20 3.26
C VAL A 430 -4.40 -8.86 3.49
N SER A 431 -4.13 -7.73 4.15
CA SER A 431 -2.78 -7.31 4.53
C SER A 431 -2.14 -8.32 5.47
N GLU A 432 -2.84 -8.79 6.50
CA GLU A 432 -2.32 -9.81 7.42
C GLU A 432 -1.96 -11.12 6.69
N LEU A 433 -2.82 -11.57 5.77
CA LEU A 433 -2.57 -12.76 4.96
C LEU A 433 -1.31 -12.62 4.09
N PHE A 434 -1.06 -11.43 3.55
CA PHE A 434 0.08 -11.17 2.68
C PHE A 434 1.37 -10.81 3.43
N VAL A 435 1.29 -10.12 4.56
CA VAL A 435 2.43 -9.60 5.33
C VAL A 435 2.78 -10.51 6.53
N GLY A 436 2.00 -11.55 6.79
CA GLY A 436 2.31 -12.59 7.76
C GLY A 436 3.71 -13.20 7.52
N GLY A 437 4.54 -13.24 8.57
CA GLY A 437 5.90 -13.78 8.52
C GLY A 437 6.97 -12.87 7.89
N VAL A 438 6.63 -11.68 7.41
CA VAL A 438 7.60 -10.70 6.87
C VAL A 438 8.40 -10.04 8.00
N GLU A 439 9.73 -10.05 7.84
CA GLU A 439 10.72 -9.29 8.61
C GLU A 439 11.00 -7.95 7.90
N VAL A 440 11.16 -6.89 8.68
CA VAL A 440 11.07 -5.48 8.25
C VAL A 440 12.19 -4.64 8.81
#